data_AF-A0A9X0UBX9-F1
#
_entry.id   AF-A0A9X0UBX9-F1
#
_cell.length_a   1.000
_cell.length_b   1.000
_cell.length_c   1.000
_cell.angle_alpha   90.00
_cell.angle_beta   90.00
_cell.angle_gamma   90.00
#
_symmetry.space_group_name_H-M   'P 1'
#
loop_
_entity.id
_entity.type
_entity.pdbx_description
1 polymer ?
#
loop_
_entity_poly.entity_id
_entity_poly.type
_entity_poly.pdbx_seq_one_letter_code
_entity_poly.pdbx_strand_id
1 'polypeptide(L)'
;MSGWRDEADEPIRPLSEDDPAPGLEGLPRLDLEPVETAVPALVDQAIQGPVVLTRHGRESFVLLPLDIWRRVWGAVPRPPVIDVDPADRPRRGRKPRGPA
;
A
#
# COMPACT_ATOMS: atom_id res chain seq x y z
N MET A 1 44.41 33.42 11.50
CA MET A 1 43.36 33.14 12.52
C MET A 1 42.14 33.99 12.17
N SER A 2 40.94 33.45 12.40
CA SER A 2 39.60 34.06 12.23
C SER A 2 38.83 33.60 11.00
N GLY A 3 37.67 32.99 11.26
CA GLY A 3 36.70 32.52 10.27
C GLY A 3 35.69 31.50 10.78
N TRP A 4 35.79 31.04 12.05
CA TRP A 4 34.88 30.05 12.64
C TRP A 4 34.01 30.66 13.75
N ARG A 5 33.19 31.66 13.42
CA ARG A 5 32.11 32.11 14.30
C ARG A 5 30.85 32.43 13.48
N ASP A 6 29.73 31.97 14.03
CA ASP A 6 28.34 32.37 13.75
C ASP A 6 27.54 31.61 12.69
N GLU A 7 27.63 30.28 12.65
CA GLU A 7 26.39 29.50 12.48
C GLU A 7 25.91 29.16 13.88
N ALA A 8 25.10 30.05 14.45
CA ALA A 8 24.36 29.75 15.65
C ALA A 8 23.49 28.51 15.39
N ASP A 9 23.48 27.58 16.34
CA ASP A 9 22.65 26.38 16.36
C ASP A 9 21.18 26.83 16.30
N GLU A 10 20.66 26.97 15.09
CA GLU A 10 19.30 27.46 14.87
C GLU A 10 18.37 26.37 15.42
N PRO A 11 17.50 26.69 16.40
CA PRO A 11 16.64 25.67 16.98
C PRO A 11 15.76 25.12 15.86
N ILE A 12 15.81 23.80 15.67
CA ILE A 12 14.90 23.09 14.78
C ILE A 12 13.50 23.47 15.22
N ARG A 13 12.82 24.30 14.42
CA ARG A 13 11.44 24.66 14.72
C ARG A 13 10.65 23.37 14.63
N PRO A 14 9.92 22.97 15.70
CA PRO A 14 9.05 21.83 15.59
C PRO A 14 8.13 22.08 14.41
N LEU A 15 8.03 21.11 13.50
CA LEU A 15 6.93 21.11 12.54
C LEU A 15 5.66 21.32 13.38
N SER A 16 4.89 22.34 13.04
CA SER A 16 3.58 22.52 13.67
C SER A 16 2.84 21.20 13.49
N GLU A 17 2.24 20.68 14.57
CA GLU A 17 1.68 19.33 14.66
C GLU A 17 0.68 19.01 13.52
N ASP A 18 0.14 20.06 12.91
CA ASP A 18 -0.82 20.03 11.82
C ASP A 18 -0.23 20.07 10.39
N ASP A 19 1.05 20.45 10.20
CA ASP A 19 1.62 20.57 8.85
C ASP A 19 2.08 19.19 8.34
N PRO A 20 1.55 18.72 7.19
CA PRO A 20 1.93 17.43 6.64
C PRO A 20 3.41 17.44 6.27
N ALA A 21 4.11 16.33 6.50
CA ALA A 21 5.42 16.14 5.91
C ALA A 21 5.33 16.26 4.38
N PRO A 22 6.35 16.82 3.71
CA PRO A 22 6.35 16.97 2.26
C PRO A 22 6.03 15.67 1.52
N GLY A 23 5.07 15.71 0.60
CA GLY A 23 4.60 14.55 -0.17
C GLY A 23 3.45 13.76 0.45
N LEU A 24 2.98 14.15 1.64
CA LEU A 24 1.81 13.55 2.31
C LEU A 24 0.60 14.51 2.32
N GLU A 25 0.63 15.57 1.52
CA GLU A 25 -0.44 16.55 1.43
C GLU A 25 -1.71 15.91 0.88
N GLY A 26 -2.85 16.16 1.54
CA GLY A 26 -4.16 15.66 1.10
C GLY A 26 -4.47 14.19 1.44
N LEU A 27 -3.56 13.47 2.08
CA LEU A 27 -3.83 12.12 2.59
C LEU A 27 -4.67 12.18 3.89
N PRO A 28 -5.60 11.22 4.11
CA PRO A 28 -6.36 11.14 5.34
C PRO A 28 -5.42 10.85 6.52
N ARG A 29 -5.55 11.63 7.59
CA ARG A 29 -4.84 11.40 8.85
C ARG A 29 -5.70 10.51 9.74
N LEU A 30 -5.11 9.43 10.22
CA LEU A 30 -5.69 8.54 11.20
C LEU A 30 -4.76 8.53 12.41
N ASP A 31 -5.36 8.65 13.59
CA ASP A 31 -4.64 8.41 14.83
C ASP A 31 -4.17 6.94 14.85
N LEU A 32 -2.91 6.76 15.24
CA LEU A 32 -2.28 5.46 15.30
C LEU A 32 -2.63 4.73 16.61
N GLU A 33 -2.98 5.44 17.69
CA GLU A 33 -3.24 4.86 19.01
C GLU A 33 -4.32 3.75 19.00
N PRO A 34 -5.46 3.90 18.30
CA PRO A 34 -6.45 2.83 18.19
C PRO A 34 -5.93 1.59 17.45
N VAL A 35 -5.05 1.80 16.46
CA VAL A 35 -4.45 0.74 15.66
C VAL A 35 -3.43 -0.04 16.51
N GLU A 36 -2.57 0.67 17.23
CA GLU A 36 -1.58 0.08 18.14
C GLU A 36 -2.22 -0.72 19.26
N THR A 37 -3.38 -0.29 19.74
CA THR A 37 -4.11 -1.01 20.78
C THR A 37 -4.74 -2.31 20.25
N ALA A 38 -5.31 -2.29 19.05
CA ALA A 38 -6.13 -3.40 18.54
C ALA A 38 -5.34 -4.44 17.71
N VAL A 39 -4.37 -4.00 16.92
CA VAL A 39 -3.67 -4.85 15.94
C VAL A 39 -2.82 -5.94 16.57
N PRO A 40 -2.03 -5.72 17.64
CA PRO A 40 -1.17 -6.76 18.20
C PRO A 40 -1.94 -8.02 18.61
N ALA A 41 -3.02 -7.85 19.38
CA ALA A 41 -3.86 -8.97 19.81
C ALA A 41 -4.50 -9.72 18.63
N LEU A 42 -4.88 -8.98 17.58
CA LEU A 42 -5.44 -9.57 16.36
C LEU A 42 -4.39 -10.37 15.59
N VAL A 43 -3.16 -9.87 15.50
CA VAL A 43 -2.02 -10.56 14.86
C VAL A 43 -1.66 -11.82 15.65
N ASP A 44 -1.59 -11.73 16.98
CA ASP A 44 -1.28 -12.88 17.85
C ASP A 44 -2.30 -14.01 17.67
N GLN A 45 -3.59 -13.69 17.55
CA GLN A 45 -4.63 -14.66 17.23
C GLN A 45 -4.45 -15.24 15.82
N ALA A 46 -4.14 -14.40 14.83
CA ALA A 46 -3.95 -14.85 13.45
C ALA A 46 -2.75 -15.79 13.29
N ILE A 47 -1.70 -15.63 14.09
CA ILE A 47 -0.54 -16.54 14.09
C ILE A 47 -0.94 -17.97 14.49
N GLN A 48 -1.93 -18.12 15.37
CA GLN A 48 -2.43 -19.44 15.78
C GLN A 48 -3.33 -20.09 14.70
N GLY A 49 -3.84 -19.30 13.76
CA GLY A 49 -4.65 -19.77 12.64
C GLY A 49 -5.60 -18.72 12.07
N PRO A 50 -6.41 -19.07 11.06
CA PRO A 50 -7.41 -18.17 10.48
C PRO A 50 -8.35 -17.57 11.51
N VAL A 51 -8.57 -16.25 11.43
CA VAL A 51 -9.52 -15.51 12.30
C VAL A 51 -10.62 -14.91 11.45
N VAL A 52 -11.88 -15.18 11.80
CA VAL A 52 -13.05 -14.57 11.14
C VAL A 52 -13.44 -13.30 11.89
N LEU A 53 -13.44 -12.19 11.16
CA LEU A 53 -13.85 -10.89 11.66
C LEU A 53 -15.32 -10.66 11.34
N THR A 54 -16.10 -10.34 12.38
CA THR A 54 -17.52 -10.05 12.25
C THR A 54 -17.81 -8.57 12.43
N ARG A 55 -18.81 -8.07 11.71
CA ARG A 55 -19.36 -6.72 11.87
C ARG A 55 -20.88 -6.84 12.03
N HIS A 56 -21.40 -6.32 13.14
CA HIS A 56 -22.83 -6.40 13.49
C HIS A 56 -23.38 -7.86 13.45
N GLY A 57 -22.59 -8.81 13.96
CA GLY A 57 -22.96 -10.23 13.99
C GLY A 57 -22.89 -10.96 12.65
N ARG A 58 -22.39 -10.30 11.59
CA ARG A 58 -22.17 -10.93 10.27
C ARG A 58 -20.70 -11.07 9.98
N GLU A 59 -20.31 -12.23 9.45
CA GLU A 59 -18.97 -12.49 8.92
C GLU A 59 -18.66 -11.48 7.81
N SER A 60 -17.54 -10.77 7.94
CA SER A 60 -17.16 -9.68 7.03
C SER A 60 -15.80 -9.91 6.38
N PHE A 61 -14.81 -10.36 7.15
CA PHE A 61 -13.46 -10.61 6.65
C PHE A 61 -12.87 -11.86 7.29
N VAL A 62 -11.85 -12.42 6.65
CA VAL A 62 -11.01 -13.47 7.23
C VAL A 62 -9.58 -12.97 7.22
N LEU A 63 -8.95 -12.94 8.40
CA LEU A 63 -7.54 -12.67 8.55
C LEU A 63 -6.78 -14.00 8.53
N LEU A 64 -5.75 -14.08 7.69
CA LEU A 64 -4.99 -15.30 7.45
C LEU A 64 -3.49 -15.00 7.55
N PRO A 65 -2.70 -15.91 8.13
CA PRO A 65 -1.27 -15.96 7.88
C PRO A 65 -0.95 -15.98 6.38
N LEU A 66 0.11 -15.27 5.99
CA LEU A 66 0.49 -15.11 4.59
C LEU A 66 0.81 -16.45 3.91
N ASP A 67 1.40 -17.39 4.63
CA ASP A 67 1.70 -18.74 4.13
C ASP A 67 0.43 -19.55 3.85
N ILE A 68 -0.58 -19.46 4.73
CA ILE A 68 -1.90 -20.08 4.52
C ILE A 68 -2.58 -19.45 3.30
N TRP A 69 -2.58 -18.11 3.21
CA TRP A 69 -3.12 -17.40 2.06
C TRP A 69 -2.46 -17.85 0.74
N ARG A 70 -1.13 -17.96 0.71
CA ARG A 70 -0.39 -18.43 -0.48
C ARG A 70 -0.78 -19.85 -0.88
N ARG A 71 -1.00 -20.76 0.07
CA ARG A 71 -1.47 -22.13 -0.20
C ARG A 71 -2.88 -22.12 -0.80
N VAL A 72 -3.79 -21.36 -0.22
CA VAL A 72 -5.16 -21.21 -0.73
C VAL A 72 -5.13 -20.63 -2.14
N TRP A 73 -4.43 -19.51 -2.35
CA TRP A 73 -4.33 -18.85 -3.64
C TRP A 73 -3.66 -19.72 -4.71
N GLY A 74 -2.65 -20.52 -4.33
CA GLY A 74 -1.99 -21.47 -5.22
C GLY A 74 -2.88 -22.65 -5.62
N ALA A 75 -3.85 -23.02 -4.78
CA ALA A 75 -4.81 -24.09 -5.06
C ALA A 75 -6.00 -23.63 -5.91
N VAL A 76 -6.22 -22.32 -6.05
CA VAL A 76 -7.27 -21.78 -6.91
C VAL A 76 -6.88 -22.00 -8.38
N PRO A 77 -7.72 -22.69 -9.19
CA PRO A 77 -7.44 -22.87 -10.60
C PRO A 77 -7.37 -21.49 -11.27
N ARG A 78 -6.23 -21.20 -11.91
CA ARG A 78 -6.09 -19.96 -12.65
C ARG A 78 -7.04 -19.99 -13.85
N PRO A 79 -7.83 -18.93 -14.09
CA PRO A 79 -8.60 -18.84 -15.31
C PRO A 79 -7.64 -18.96 -16.50
N PRO A 80 -8.04 -19.65 -17.59
CA PRO A 80 -7.19 -19.79 -18.77
C PRO A 80 -6.91 -18.39 -19.32
N VAL A 81 -5.66 -17.95 -19.22
CA VAL A 81 -5.20 -16.74 -19.89
C VAL A 81 -5.02 -17.13 -21.35
N ILE A 82 -5.80 -16.54 -22.24
CA ILE A 82 -5.52 -16.64 -23.67
C ILE A 82 -4.26 -15.81 -23.90
N ASP A 83 -3.13 -16.48 -24.12
CA ASP A 83 -1.93 -15.81 -24.60
C ASP A 83 -2.25 -15.22 -25.97
N VAL A 84 -2.33 -13.90 -26.05
CA VAL A 84 -2.40 -13.21 -27.34
C VAL A 84 -1.02 -13.34 -27.97
N ASP A 85 -0.91 -14.12 -29.03
CA ASP A 85 0.30 -14.23 -29.83
C ASP A 85 0.75 -12.80 -30.20
N PRO A 86 2.02 -12.42 -29.97
CA PRO A 86 2.56 -11.15 -30.43
C PRO A 86 2.27 -10.85 -31.91
N ALA A 87 2.05 -11.88 -32.74
CA ALA A 87 1.64 -11.77 -34.14
C ALA A 87 0.22 -11.22 -34.34
N ASP A 88 -0.70 -11.43 -33.38
CA ASP A 88 -2.11 -10.99 -33.45
C ASP A 88 -2.32 -9.56 -32.93
N ARG A 89 -1.24 -8.87 -32.53
CA ARG A 89 -1.33 -7.46 -32.13
C ARG A 89 -1.72 -6.62 -33.36
N PRO A 90 -2.81 -5.84 -33.30
CA PRO A 90 -3.18 -4.96 -34.41
C PRO A 90 -2.05 -3.97 -34.65
N ARG A 91 -1.37 -4.11 -35.80
CA ARG A 91 -0.37 -3.17 -36.27
C ARG A 91 -1.04 -1.81 -36.37
N ARG A 92 -0.71 -0.88 -35.45
CA ARG A 92 -1.15 0.52 -35.53
C ARG A 92 -0.76 1.05 -36.90
N GLY A 93 -1.76 1.15 -37.79
CA GLY A 93 -1.60 1.66 -39.14
C GLY A 93 -1.05 3.08 -39.06
N ARG A 94 0.18 3.27 -39.55
CA ARG A 94 0.76 4.59 -39.77
C ARG A 94 -0.06 5.25 -40.87
N LYS A 95 -0.98 6.15 -40.49
CA LYS A 95 -1.77 6.94 -41.44
C LYS A 95 -0.78 7.69 -42.36
N PRO A 96 -0.82 7.51 -43.69
CA PRO A 96 0.05 8.26 -44.57
C PRO A 96 -0.34 9.74 -44.49
N ARG A 97 0.64 10.60 -44.16
CA ARG A 97 0.54 12.04 -44.42
C ARG A 97 0.54 12.17 -45.95
N GLY A 98 -0.63 12.42 -46.53
CA GLY A 98 -0.75 12.76 -47.94
C GLY A 98 -0.02 14.08 -48.25
N PRO A 99 0.50 14.25 -49.48
CA PRO A 99 1.12 15.50 -49.90
C PRO A 99 0.06 16.47 -50.47
N ALA A 100 0.13 17.72 -50.04
CA ALA A 100 -0.01 18.95 -50.83
C ALA A 100 0.13 20.14 -49.90
#